data_AF-A0A7Z0STS5-F1
#
_entry.id   AF-A0A7Z0STS5-F1
#
_cell.length_a   1.000
_cell.length_b   1.000
_cell.length_c   1.000
_cell.angle_alpha   90.00
_cell.angle_beta   90.00
_cell.angle_gamma   90.00
#
_symmetry.space_group_name_H-M   'P 1'
#
loop_
_entity.id
_entity.type
_entity.pdbx_description
1 polymer ?
#
loop_
_entity_poly.entity_id
_entity_poly.type
_entity_poly.pdbx_seq_one_letter_code
_entity_poly.pdbx_strand_id
1 'polypeptide(L)'
;MVSFVPDEDTTDVNGHGTHVASTVAGTGAASNGDNTGVAPAADLLIGKVLNNDNIGQDSWVIAGMQWAAESGADIINMSLG
;
A
#
# COMPACT_ATOMS: atom_id res chain seq x y z
N MET A 1 -2.52 7.29 6.34
CA MET A 1 -2.66 6.96 4.91
C MET A 1 -2.79 8.26 4.14
N VAL A 2 -2.25 8.33 2.92
CA VAL A 2 -2.32 9.52 2.04
C VAL A 2 -2.56 9.06 0.60
N SER A 3 -3.37 9.81 -0.16
CA SER A 3 -3.55 9.60 -1.59
C SER A 3 -2.79 10.68 -2.37
N PHE A 4 -2.08 10.26 -3.41
CA PHE A 4 -1.39 11.13 -4.36
C PHE A 4 -2.10 11.18 -5.71
N VAL A 5 -3.21 10.44 -5.83
CA VAL A 5 -4.06 10.41 -7.02
C VAL A 5 -5.11 11.52 -6.90
N PRO A 6 -5.19 12.45 -7.87
CA PRO A 6 -6.20 13.50 -7.85
C PRO A 6 -7.62 12.93 -7.78
N ASP A 7 -8.47 13.56 -6.98
CA ASP A 7 -9.89 13.24 -6.83
C ASP A 7 -10.21 11.81 -6.32
N GLU A 8 -9.20 11.06 -5.84
CA GLU A 8 -9.38 9.76 -5.21
C GLU A 8 -8.85 9.75 -3.77
N ASP A 9 -9.65 9.22 -2.84
CA ASP A 9 -9.20 8.96 -1.48
C ASP A 9 -8.37 7.67 -1.39
N THR A 10 -7.97 7.28 -0.17
CA THR A 10 -7.10 6.12 0.06
C THR A 10 -7.80 4.77 -0.02
N THR A 11 -9.11 4.75 -0.22
CA THR A 11 -9.88 3.51 -0.34
C THR A 11 -9.41 2.73 -1.54
N ASP A 12 -9.06 1.47 -1.32
CA ASP A 12 -8.68 0.58 -2.40
C ASP A 12 -9.92 -0.03 -3.06
N VAL A 13 -10.35 0.60 -4.16
CA VAL A 13 -11.47 0.11 -4.98
C VAL A 13 -11.04 -1.03 -5.90
N ASN A 14 -9.75 -1.12 -6.24
CA ASN A 14 -9.21 -2.13 -7.14
C ASN A 14 -8.98 -3.48 -6.43
N GLY A 15 -8.46 -3.43 -5.21
CA GLY A 15 -8.08 -4.58 -4.39
C GLY A 15 -6.59 -4.95 -4.48
N HIS A 16 -5.86 -4.46 -5.49
CA HIS A 16 -4.44 -4.74 -5.65
C HIS A 16 -3.61 -4.30 -4.43
N GLY A 17 -3.82 -3.07 -3.94
CA GLY A 17 -3.09 -2.55 -2.79
C GLY A 17 -3.35 -3.32 -1.50
N THR A 18 -4.60 -3.68 -1.26
CA THR A 18 -5.04 -4.47 -0.10
C THR A 18 -4.47 -5.88 -0.14
N HIS A 19 -4.46 -6.53 -1.32
CA HIS A 19 -3.86 -7.84 -1.49
C HIS A 19 -2.35 -7.82 -1.21
N VAL A 20 -1.64 -6.83 -1.73
CA VAL A 20 -0.20 -6.63 -1.48
C VAL A 20 0.06 -6.36 0.01
N ALA A 21 -0.71 -5.47 0.63
CA ALA A 21 -0.59 -5.15 2.07
C ALA A 21 -0.82 -6.39 2.95
N SER A 22 -1.84 -7.20 2.63
CA SER A 22 -2.15 -8.44 3.35
C SER A 22 -1.04 -9.49 3.21
N THR A 23 -0.42 -9.59 2.02
CA THR A 23 0.73 -10.49 1.80
C THR A 23 1.90 -10.15 2.73
N VAL A 24 2.12 -8.86 3.01
CA VAL A 24 3.18 -8.41 3.92
C VAL A 24 2.75 -8.53 5.38
N ALA A 25 1.66 -7.87 5.79
CA ALA A 25 1.32 -7.68 7.21
C ALA A 25 -0.10 -8.15 7.57
N GLY A 26 -0.74 -8.96 6.72
CA GLY A 26 -2.05 -9.54 7.03
C GLY A 26 -1.99 -10.39 8.29
N THR A 27 -2.90 -10.16 9.23
CA THR A 27 -2.93 -10.91 10.51
C THR A 27 -3.40 -12.35 10.36
N GLY A 28 -3.91 -12.74 9.18
CA GLY A 28 -4.48 -14.06 8.93
C GLY A 28 -5.79 -14.35 9.68
N ALA A 29 -6.33 -13.38 10.42
CA ALA A 29 -7.45 -13.59 11.35
C ALA A 29 -8.72 -14.14 10.67
N ALA A 30 -9.05 -13.63 9.48
CA ALA A 30 -10.23 -14.07 8.72
C ALA A 30 -10.09 -15.49 8.14
N SER A 31 -8.88 -16.07 8.17
CA SER A 31 -8.54 -17.39 7.62
C SER A 31 -8.01 -18.34 8.69
N ASN A 32 -8.21 -18.07 9.98
CA ASN A 32 -7.64 -18.86 11.08
C ASN A 32 -6.11 -19.07 10.96
N GLY A 33 -5.41 -18.09 10.41
CA GLY A 33 -3.96 -18.11 10.22
C GLY A 33 -3.46 -18.63 8.86
N ASP A 34 -4.31 -19.24 8.03
CA ASP A 34 -3.86 -19.84 6.75
C ASP A 34 -3.27 -18.79 5.77
N ASN A 35 -3.81 -17.58 5.75
CA ASN A 35 -3.33 -16.45 4.93
C ASN A 35 -2.62 -15.38 5.77
N THR A 36 -1.80 -15.79 6.74
CA THR A 36 -0.96 -14.85 7.51
C THR A 36 0.12 -14.27 6.62
N GLY A 37 0.29 -12.94 6.67
CA GLY A 37 1.36 -12.24 5.98
C GLY A 37 2.74 -12.60 6.53
N VAL A 38 3.80 -12.22 5.81
CA VAL A 38 5.18 -12.55 6.18
C VAL A 38 5.61 -11.88 7.50
N ALA A 39 5.13 -10.66 7.76
CA ALA A 39 5.43 -9.84 8.93
C ALA A 39 4.14 -9.25 9.53
N PRO A 40 3.28 -10.07 10.16
CA PRO A 40 1.94 -9.66 10.61
C PRO A 40 1.95 -8.65 11.78
N ALA A 41 3.11 -8.41 12.39
CA ALA A 41 3.30 -7.42 13.45
C ALA A 41 3.91 -6.09 12.95
N ALA A 42 4.15 -5.97 11.64
CA ALA A 42 4.66 -4.72 11.06
C ALA A 42 3.56 -3.66 10.98
N ASP A 43 3.92 -2.40 11.24
CA ASP A 43 3.05 -1.26 11.00
C ASP A 43 3.07 -0.89 9.50
N LEU A 44 1.91 -0.51 8.96
CA LEU A 44 1.77 -0.12 7.55
C LEU A 44 1.55 1.39 7.40
N LEU A 45 2.44 2.02 6.63
CA LEU A 45 2.21 3.33 6.03
C LEU A 45 1.64 3.14 4.62
N ILE A 46 0.40 3.59 4.39
CA ILE A 46 -0.27 3.45 3.09
C ILE A 46 -0.23 4.75 2.31
N GLY A 47 0.48 4.75 1.18
CA GLY A 47 0.50 5.81 0.17
C GLY A 47 -0.10 5.31 -1.15
N LYS A 48 -1.29 5.79 -1.52
CA LYS A 48 -1.95 5.40 -2.78
C LYS A 48 -1.36 6.21 -3.93
N VAL A 49 -0.70 5.52 -4.86
CA VAL A 49 -0.06 6.10 -6.07
C VAL A 49 -0.61 5.54 -7.38
N LEU A 50 -1.54 4.58 -7.30
CA LEU A 50 -2.27 4.02 -8.43
C LEU A 50 -3.76 4.35 -8.26
N ASN A 51 -4.39 4.78 -9.34
CA ASN A 51 -5.82 5.10 -9.36
C ASN A 51 -6.69 3.83 -9.26
N ASN A 52 -8.01 3.98 -9.28
CA ASN A 52 -8.93 2.85 -9.15
C ASN A 52 -8.86 1.83 -10.30
N ASP A 53 -8.31 2.23 -11.45
CA ASP A 53 -8.04 1.37 -12.62
C ASP A 53 -6.60 0.82 -12.63
N ASN A 54 -5.86 0.95 -11.52
CA ASN A 54 -4.47 0.51 -11.35
C ASN A 54 -3.46 1.26 -12.24
N ILE A 55 -3.78 2.49 -12.63
CA ILE A 55 -2.92 3.38 -13.44
C ILE A 55 -2.24 4.39 -12.53
N GLY A 56 -0.93 4.56 -12.68
CA GLY A 56 -0.11 5.52 -11.95
C GLY A 56 0.59 6.52 -12.86
N GLN A 57 1.04 7.63 -12.27
CA GLN A 57 2.03 8.52 -12.87
C GLN A 57 3.32 8.44 -12.08
N ASP A 58 4.46 8.57 -12.76
CA ASP A 58 5.78 8.61 -12.11
C ASP A 58 5.85 9.72 -11.04
N SER A 59 5.16 10.84 -11.28
CA SER A 59 5.07 11.95 -10.32
C SER A 59 4.39 11.55 -9.01
N TRP A 60 3.31 10.77 -9.07
CA TRP A 60 2.60 10.27 -7.88
C TRP A 60 3.44 9.24 -7.14
N VAL A 61 4.11 8.36 -7.88
CA VAL A 61 5.05 7.36 -7.35
C VAL A 61 6.18 8.04 -6.59
N ILE A 62 6.85 9.03 -7.20
CA ILE A 62 7.95 9.78 -6.57
C ILE A 62 7.47 10.55 -5.33
N ALA A 63 6.30 11.21 -5.41
CA ALA A 63 5.74 11.92 -4.26
C ALA A 63 5.41 10.96 -3.10
N GLY A 64 4.86 9.78 -3.40
CA GLY A 64 4.60 8.74 -2.42
C GLY A 64 5.88 8.20 -1.76
N MET A 65 6.95 8.00 -2.55
CA MET A 65 8.26 7.59 -2.02
C MET A 65 8.87 8.64 -1.10
N GLN A 66 8.82 9.91 -1.48
CA GLN A 66 9.30 11.03 -0.66
C GLN A 66 8.53 11.10 0.66
N TRP A 67 7.20 11.09 0.59
CA TRP A 67 6.35 11.09 1.78
C TRP A 67 6.63 9.89 2.71
N ALA A 68 6.83 8.70 2.16
CA ALA A 68 7.13 7.51 2.96
C ALA A 68 8.47 7.65 3.70
N ALA A 69 9.51 8.12 3.01
CA ALA A 69 10.82 8.37 3.62
C ALA A 69 10.74 9.45 4.73
N GLU A 70 10.03 10.55 4.47
CA GLU A 70 9.85 11.64 5.45
C GLU A 70 8.97 11.23 6.63
N SER A 71 8.05 10.28 6.43
CA SER A 71 7.20 9.70 7.47
C SER A 71 7.92 8.63 8.31
N GLY A 72 9.18 8.31 8.00
CA GLY A 72 10.00 7.37 8.76
C GLY A 72 9.79 5.91 8.36
N ALA A 73 9.39 5.60 7.13
CA ALA A 73 9.34 4.22 6.65
C ALA A 73 10.73 3.59 6.60
N ASP A 74 10.91 2.42 7.21
CA ASP A 74 12.15 1.65 7.14
C ASP A 74 12.30 0.93 5.78
N ILE A 75 11.18 0.49 5.19
CA ILE A 75 11.11 -0.25 3.93
C ILE A 75 9.93 0.27 3.11
N ILE A 76 10.12 0.42 1.79
CA ILE A 76 9.06 0.80 0.84
C ILE A 76 8.88 -0.35 -0.17
N ASN A 77 7.65 -0.84 -0.31
CA ASN A 77 7.28 -1.85 -1.30
C ASN A 77 6.47 -1.23 -2.45
N MET A 78 6.99 -1.34 -3.68
CA MET A 78 6.38 -0.78 -4.90
C MET A 78 6.10 -1.92 -5.89
N SER A 79 4.99 -2.63 -5.70
CA SER A 79 4.57 -3.74 -6.58
C SER A 79 3.94 -3.20 -7.87
N LEU A 80 4.71 -2.47 -8.67
CA LEU A 80 4.30 -1.80 -9.91
C LEU A 80 5.47 -1.75 -10.90
N GLY A 81 5.18 -1.50 -12.19
CA GLY A 81 6.17 -1.35 -13.26
C GLY A 81 5.56 -1.33 -14.65
#